data_AF-A0AAW2IKD1-F1
#
_entry.id   AF-A0AAW2IKD1-F1
#
_cell.length_a   1.000
_cell.length_b   1.000
_cell.length_c   1.000
_cell.angle_alpha   90.00
_cell.angle_beta   90.00
_cell.angle_gamma   90.00
#
_symmetry.space_group_name_H-M   'P 1'
#
loop_
_entity.id
_entity.type
_entity.pdbx_description
1 polymer ?
#
loop_
_entity_poly.entity_id
_entity_poly.type
_entity_poly.pdbx_seq_one_letter_code
_entity_poly.pdbx_strand_id
1 'polypeptide(L)'
;MMDASQGYHQIMLAPEDQKKVSFITSEGTFCYVAMPFGLKNAGATYQRLVDKIFRPQIGKNVEVYVNHMLVKSKKAEEHVKDLEETFSVLRKYKLKLNPAKCAFGV
;
A
#
# COMPACT_ATOMS: atom_id res chain seq x y z
N MET A 1 1.70 -3.36 13.95
CA MET A 1 1.76 -2.26 12.96
C MET A 1 2.53 -2.73 11.75
N MET A 2 1.99 -2.51 10.55
CA MET A 2 2.61 -2.88 9.29
C MET A 2 2.78 -1.64 8.41
N ASP A 3 3.85 -1.62 7.64
CA ASP A 3 4.20 -0.51 6.74
C ASP A 3 4.36 -1.03 5.32
N ALA A 4 3.64 -0.44 4.37
CA ALA A 4 3.78 -0.76 2.96
C ALA A 4 5.07 -0.16 2.37
N SER A 5 5.90 -1.02 1.79
CA SER A 5 7.20 -0.62 1.23
C SER A 5 7.03 0.26 0.00
N GLN A 6 7.59 1.47 -0.02
CA GLN A 6 7.52 2.37 -1.19
C GLN A 6 6.09 2.46 -1.78
N GLY A 7 5.06 2.64 -0.93
CA GLY A 7 3.66 2.41 -1.30
C GLY A 7 3.25 2.99 -2.66
N TYR A 8 3.65 4.21 -2.99
CA TYR A 8 3.32 4.84 -4.28
C TYR A 8 3.92 4.10 -5.48
N HIS A 9 5.18 3.66 -5.41
CA HIS A 9 5.84 2.92 -6.49
C HIS A 9 5.24 1.51 -6.72
N GLN A 10 4.31 1.06 -5.89
CA GLN A 10 3.58 -0.19 -6.10
C GLN A 10 2.31 -0.01 -6.95
N ILE A 11 1.93 1.24 -7.26
CA ILE A 11 0.75 1.57 -8.06
C ILE A 11 1.20 1.94 -9.46
N MET A 12 0.79 1.14 -10.45
CA MET A 12 1.08 1.41 -11.85
C MET A 12 0.30 2.64 -12.33
N LEU A 13 0.97 3.51 -13.09
CA LEU A 13 0.31 4.61 -13.78
C LEU A 13 -0.45 4.08 -14.99
N ALA A 14 -1.60 4.70 -15.29
CA ALA A 14 -2.30 4.45 -16.55
C ALA A 14 -1.36 4.81 -17.73
N PRO A 15 -1.24 3.96 -18.77
CA PRO A 15 -0.32 4.20 -19.88
C PRO A 15 -0.43 5.59 -20.52
N GLU A 16 -1.65 6.11 -20.63
CA GLU A 16 -1.96 7.45 -21.15
C GLU A 16 -1.46 8.61 -20.27
N ASP A 17 -1.25 8.36 -18.96
CA ASP A 17 -0.78 9.36 -18.00
C ASP A 17 0.74 9.35 -17.80
N GLN A 18 1.44 8.28 -18.16
CA GLN A 18 2.89 8.14 -17.95
C GLN A 18 3.67 9.31 -18.56
N LYS A 19 3.31 9.76 -19.76
CA LYS A 19 3.96 10.90 -20.44
C LYS A 19 3.84 12.23 -19.66
N LYS A 20 2.75 12.41 -18.90
CA LYS A 20 2.52 13.60 -18.07
C LYS A 20 3.41 13.61 -16.83
N VAL A 21 3.96 12.46 -16.48
CA VAL A 21 4.87 12.24 -15.35
C VAL A 21 6.28 11.97 -15.89
N SER A 22 6.72 12.83 -16.80
CA SER A 22 8.06 12.77 -17.41
C SER A 22 9.06 13.66 -16.68
N PHE A 23 10.33 13.29 -16.79
CA PHE A 23 11.47 14.05 -16.26
C PHE A 23 12.61 14.04 -17.27
N ILE A 24 13.46 15.07 -17.20
CA ILE A 24 14.58 15.27 -18.12
C ILE A 24 15.89 15.02 -17.36
N THR A 25 16.78 14.27 -17.99
CA THR A 25 18.16 14.06 -17.57
C THR A 25 19.10 14.55 -18.68
N SER A 26 20.42 14.58 -18.43
CA SER A 26 21.41 14.84 -19.47
C SER A 26 21.38 13.83 -20.62
N GLU A 27 20.83 12.63 -20.38
CA GLU A 27 20.77 11.54 -21.35
C GLU A 27 19.44 11.50 -22.13
N GLY A 28 18.47 12.33 -21.75
CA GLY A 28 17.19 12.44 -22.45
C GLY A 28 15.98 12.50 -21.51
N THR A 29 14.80 12.30 -22.12
CA THR A 29 13.50 12.38 -21.45
C THR A 29 12.98 10.99 -21.10
N PHE A 30 12.63 10.80 -19.83
CA PHE A 30 12.10 9.55 -19.30
C PHE A 30 10.71 9.77 -18.70
N CYS A 31 9.92 8.72 -18.58
CA CYS A 31 8.64 8.74 -17.88
C CYS A 31 8.57 7.67 -16.81
N TYR A 32 7.83 7.97 -15.73
CA TYR A 32 7.54 6.99 -14.70
C TYR A 32 6.47 6.01 -15.19
N VAL A 33 6.67 4.71 -14.92
CA VAL A 33 5.67 3.64 -15.17
C VAL A 33 4.81 3.34 -13.94
N ALA A 34 5.32 3.65 -12.75
CA ALA A 34 4.63 3.55 -11.47
C ALA A 34 4.59 4.92 -10.80
N MET A 35 3.62 5.13 -9.92
CA MET A 35 3.31 6.44 -9.36
C MET A 35 4.48 6.99 -8.52
N PRO A 36 5.18 8.06 -8.96
CA PRO A 36 6.31 8.60 -8.22
C PRO A 36 5.88 9.43 -7.02
N PHE A 37 6.86 9.73 -6.17
CA PHE A 37 6.73 10.76 -5.15
C PHE A 37 6.51 12.14 -5.78
N GLY A 38 5.88 13.05 -5.02
CA GLY A 38 5.65 14.44 -5.43
C GLY A 38 4.35 14.69 -6.20
N LEU A 39 3.62 13.65 -6.61
CA LEU A 39 2.29 13.85 -7.18
C LEU A 39 1.28 14.28 -6.10
N LYS A 40 0.58 15.39 -6.34
CA LYS A 40 -0.42 15.97 -5.43
C LYS A 40 -1.48 14.95 -4.97
N ASN A 41 -1.88 14.04 -5.85
CA ASN A 41 -2.94 13.07 -5.59
C ASN A 41 -2.43 11.67 -5.20
N ALA A 42 -1.12 11.47 -5.02
CA ALA A 42 -0.56 10.15 -4.72
C ALA A 42 -1.16 9.54 -3.45
N GLY A 43 -1.24 10.32 -2.37
CA GLY A 43 -1.83 9.88 -1.09
C GLY A 43 -3.30 9.48 -1.23
N ALA A 44 -4.11 10.28 -1.93
CA ALA A 44 -5.53 10.00 -2.13
C ALA A 44 -5.77 8.75 -2.99
N THR A 45 -4.96 8.55 -4.04
CA THR A 45 -4.99 7.35 -4.86
C THR A 45 -4.60 6.12 -4.06
N TYR A 46 -3.57 6.22 -3.22
CA TYR A 46 -3.14 5.12 -2.36
C TYR A 46 -4.21 4.78 -1.31
N GLN A 47 -4.80 5.78 -0.66
CA GLN A 47 -5.89 5.58 0.29
C GLN A 47 -7.08 4.84 -0.36
N ARG A 48 -7.50 5.28 -1.55
CA ARG A 48 -8.57 4.60 -2.32
C ARG A 48 -8.25 3.13 -2.61
N LEU A 49 -6.98 2.80 -2.88
CA LEU A 49 -6.56 1.41 -3.10
C LEU A 49 -6.73 0.60 -1.82
N VAL A 50 -6.15 1.06 -0.69
CA VAL A 50 -6.22 0.33 0.58
C VAL A 50 -7.65 0.19 1.09
N ASP A 51 -8.46 1.25 0.97
CA ASP A 51 -9.89 1.22 1.30
C ASP A 51 -10.64 0.16 0.50
N LYS A 52 -10.33 0.04 -0.80
CA LYS A 52 -10.98 -0.92 -1.69
C LYS A 52 -10.60 -2.36 -1.38
N ILE A 53 -9.31 -2.65 -1.17
CA ILE A 53 -8.84 -4.03 -0.98
C ILE A 53 -9.11 -4.56 0.44
N PHE A 54 -9.10 -3.68 1.44
CA PHE A 54 -9.38 -4.03 2.84
C PHE A 54 -10.81 -3.72 3.28
N ARG A 55 -11.70 -3.29 2.38
CA ARG A 55 -13.12 -3.01 2.67
C ARG A 55 -13.80 -3.99 3.64
N PRO A 56 -13.65 -5.33 3.51
CA PRO A 56 -14.30 -6.26 4.44
C PRO A 56 -13.66 -6.33 5.85
N GLN A 57 -12.44 -5.82 6.01
CA GLN A 57 -11.64 -5.89 7.24
C GLN A 57 -11.56 -4.54 7.98
N ILE A 58 -11.74 -3.42 7.28
CA ILE A 58 -11.70 -2.07 7.85
C ILE A 58 -12.75 -1.93 8.96
N GLY A 59 -12.32 -1.49 10.13
CA GLY A 59 -13.15 -1.33 11.33
C GLY A 59 -13.46 -2.64 12.08
N LYS A 60 -13.24 -3.81 11.46
CA LYS A 60 -13.37 -5.13 12.10
C LYS A 60 -12.07 -5.50 12.81
N ASN A 61 -11.03 -5.78 12.03
CA ASN A 61 -9.71 -6.24 12.51
C ASN A 61 -8.56 -5.46 11.87
N VAL A 62 -8.83 -4.56 10.91
CA VAL A 62 -7.82 -3.72 10.27
C VAL A 62 -8.21 -2.25 10.39
N GLU A 63 -7.23 -1.39 10.68
CA GLU A 63 -7.29 0.05 10.48
C GLU A 63 -6.19 0.45 9.50
N VAL A 64 -6.52 1.28 8.50
CA VAL A 64 -5.57 1.68 7.44
C VAL A 64 -5.49 3.20 7.35
N TYR A 65 -4.27 3.71 7.25
CA TYR A 65 -4.00 5.13 6.97
C TYR A 65 -2.80 5.25 6.03
N VAL A 66 -3.07 5.58 4.77
CA VAL A 66 -2.10 5.59 3.68
C VAL A 66 -1.25 4.32 3.74
N ASN A 67 0.06 4.41 3.97
CA ASN A 67 0.98 3.27 3.96
C ASN A 67 1.01 2.46 5.26
N HIS A 68 0.36 2.93 6.33
CA HIS A 68 0.36 2.28 7.63
C HIS A 68 -0.93 1.48 7.83
N MET A 69 -0.76 0.25 8.32
CA MET A 69 -1.87 -0.65 8.62
C MET A 69 -1.71 -1.19 10.05
N LEU A 70 -2.80 -1.19 10.80
CA LEU A 70 -2.87 -1.79 12.12
C LEU A 70 -3.83 -2.97 12.05
N VAL A 71 -3.32 -4.16 12.34
CA VAL A 71 -4.16 -5.34 12.59
C VAL A 71 -4.41 -5.40 14.09
N LYS A 72 -5.67 -5.57 14.48
CA LYS A 72 -6.11 -5.66 15.87
C LYS A 72 -7.13 -6.78 16.02
N SER A 73 -7.14 -7.39 17.19
CA SER A 73 -8.02 -8.51 17.52
C SER A 73 -8.60 -8.30 18.90
N LYS A 74 -9.79 -8.85 19.15
CA LYS A 74 -10.44 -8.74 20.47
C LYS A 74 -9.75 -9.64 21.49
N LYS A 75 -9.25 -10.79 21.04
CA LYS A 75 -8.55 -11.78 21.84
C LYS A 75 -7.21 -12.12 21.20
N ALA A 76 -6.25 -12.54 22.02
CA ALA A 76 -4.91 -12.88 21.56
C ALA A 76 -4.93 -14.10 20.62
N GLU A 77 -5.77 -15.09 20.90
CA GLU A 77 -5.84 -16.34 20.13
C GLU A 77 -6.41 -16.12 18.72
N GLU A 78 -7.17 -15.05 18.51
CA GLU A 78 -7.72 -14.67 17.21
C GLU A 78 -6.68 -13.93 16.34
N HIS A 79 -5.61 -13.40 16.95
CA HIS A 79 -4.72 -12.46 16.27
C HIS A 79 -3.94 -13.07 15.12
N VAL A 80 -3.47 -14.30 15.28
CA VAL A 80 -2.79 -15.03 14.19
C VAL A 80 -3.72 -15.20 12.99
N LYS A 81 -4.99 -15.51 13.23
CA LYS A 81 -6.00 -15.68 12.18
C LYS A 81 -6.32 -14.36 11.47
N ASP A 82 -6.42 -13.25 12.22
CA ASP A 82 -6.63 -11.92 11.64
C ASP A 82 -5.42 -11.46 10.81
N LEU A 83 -4.20 -11.75 11.26
CA LEU A 83 -2.97 -11.54 10.49
C LEU A 83 -2.97 -12.36 9.20
N GLU A 84 -3.37 -13.64 9.26
CA GLU A 84 -3.48 -14.50 8.08
C GLU A 84 -4.50 -13.97 7.05
N GLU A 85 -5.67 -13.51 7.50
CA GLU A 85 -6.68 -12.86 6.66
C GLU A 85 -6.09 -11.63 5.96
N THR A 86 -5.40 -10.78 6.73
CA THR A 86 -4.78 -9.55 6.24
C THR A 86 -3.66 -9.83 5.23
N PHE A 87 -2.75 -10.76 5.54
CA PHE A 87 -1.67 -11.16 4.64
C PHE A 87 -2.17 -11.81 3.36
N SER A 88 -3.31 -12.51 3.40
CA SER A 88 -3.91 -13.10 2.21
C SER A 88 -4.40 -12.03 1.24
N VAL A 89 -4.98 -10.93 1.74
CA VAL A 89 -5.32 -9.76 0.91
C VAL A 89 -4.06 -9.11 0.34
N LEU A 90 -3.03 -8.88 1.16
CA LEU A 90 -1.75 -8.30 0.69
C LEU A 90 -1.14 -9.12 -0.44
N ARG A 91 -1.09 -10.45 -0.30
CA ARG A 91 -0.59 -11.37 -1.33
C ARG A 91 -1.43 -11.32 -2.59
N LYS A 92 -2.77 -11.35 -2.47
CA LYS A 92 -3.69 -11.29 -3.61
C LYS A 92 -3.47 -10.05 -4.49
N TYR A 93 -3.24 -8.89 -3.86
CA TYR A 93 -3.03 -7.62 -4.56
C TYR A 93 -1.55 -7.26 -4.75
N LYS A 94 -0.63 -8.18 -4.41
CA LYS A 94 0.83 -8.01 -4.52
C LYS A 94 1.36 -6.78 -3.79
N LEU A 95 0.70 -6.35 -2.72
CA LEU A 95 1.14 -5.22 -1.91
C LEU A 95 2.24 -5.69 -0.94
N LYS A 96 3.44 -5.15 -1.13
CA LYS A 96 4.63 -5.50 -0.35
C LYS A 96 4.75 -4.64 0.89
N LEU A 97 5.10 -5.29 1.99
CA LEU A 97 5.44 -4.64 3.25
C LEU A 97 6.95 -4.39 3.33
N ASN A 98 7.34 -3.46 4.20
CA ASN A 98 8.74 -3.27 4.61
C ASN A 98 8.98 -3.99 5.94
N PRO A 99 9.64 -5.16 5.96
CA PRO A 99 9.82 -5.94 7.18
C PRO A 99 10.52 -5.16 8.30
N ALA A 100 11.48 -4.28 7.96
CA ALA A 100 12.22 -3.48 8.93
C ALA A 100 11.37 -2.38 9.60
N LYS A 101 10.20 -2.05 9.04
CA LYS A 101 9.24 -1.08 9.57
C LYS A 101 7.96 -1.73 10.09
N CYS A 102 7.88 -3.06 10.07
CA CYS A 102 6.77 -3.80 10.62
C CYS A 102 7.10 -4.23 12.06
N ALA A 103 6.09 -4.17 12.93
CA ALA A 103 6.12 -4.71 14.28
C ALA A 103 4.89 -5.60 14.48
N PHE A 104 5.12 -6.86 14.84
CA PHE A 104 4.08 -7.85 15.05
C PHE A 104 4.05 -8.23 16.53
N GLY A 105 2.86 -8.16 17.15
CA GLY A 105 2.62 -8.70 18.48
C GLY A 105 2.04 -10.08 18.34
N VAL A 106 2.90 -11.09 18.17
CA VAL A 106 2.55 -12.51 18.05
C VAL A 106 2.81 -13.22 19.36
#